data_AF-A0A7C7CZY3-F1
#
_entry.id   AF-A0A7C7CZY3-F1
#
_cell.length_a   1.000
_cell.length_b   1.000
_cell.length_c   1.000
_cell.angle_alpha   90.00
_cell.angle_beta   90.00
_cell.angle_gamma   90.00
#
_symmetry.space_group_name_H-M   'P 1'
#
loop_
_entity.id
_entity.type
_entity.pdbx_description
1 polymer ?
#
loop_
_entity_poly.entity_id
_entity_poly.type
_entity_poly.pdbx_seq_one_letter_code
_entity_poly.pdbx_strand_id
1 'polypeptide(L)'
;NKKKMKEFITSTLIDYGIPKGDSSMARTVSLPLAIGVKLILTGKITLTGIQIPIMKEIYDPVLNELENMGIKMVEKISPKNSH
;
A
#
# COMPACT_ATOMS: atom_id res chain seq x y z
N ASN A 1 24.66 -28.54 -6.30
CA ASN A 1 24.65 -27.21 -5.63
C ASN A 1 24.00 -26.14 -6.51
N LYS A 2 22.73 -25.77 -6.25
CA LYS A 2 22.10 -24.61 -6.91
C LYS A 2 22.58 -23.32 -6.22
N LYS A 3 23.36 -22.51 -6.93
CA LYS A 3 23.79 -21.17 -6.49
C LYS A 3 22.52 -20.32 -6.33
N LYS A 4 22.12 -19.97 -5.10
CA LYS A 4 21.01 -19.03 -4.86
C LYS A 4 21.37 -17.69 -5.49
N MET A 5 20.72 -17.35 -6.59
CA MET A 5 20.85 -16.06 -7.25
C MET A 5 20.18 -15.02 -6.34
N LYS A 6 20.88 -13.94 -6.02
CA LYS A 6 20.30 -12.87 -5.20
C LYS A 6 19.27 -12.13 -6.04
N GLU A 7 18.07 -11.97 -5.51
CA GLU A 7 16.97 -11.24 -6.14
C GLU A 7 16.90 -9.82 -5.57
N PHE A 8 16.58 -8.86 -6.43
CA PHE A 8 16.18 -7.51 -6.05
C PHE A 8 14.68 -7.36 -6.34
N ILE A 9 13.93 -6.96 -5.32
CA ILE A 9 12.51 -6.68 -5.43
C ILE A 9 12.32 -5.17 -5.33
N THR A 10 11.70 -4.56 -6.32
CA THR A 10 11.32 -3.14 -6.32
C THR A 10 9.80 -3.03 -6.25
N SER A 11 9.29 -2.13 -5.41
CA SER A 11 7.87 -1.82 -5.30
C SER A 11 7.69 -0.34 -5.64
N THR A 12 6.94 -0.05 -6.69
CA THR A 12 6.81 1.30 -7.24
C THR A 12 5.34 1.73 -7.27
N LEU A 13 5.04 2.91 -6.73
CA LEU A 13 3.76 3.58 -6.88
C LEU A 13 3.93 4.84 -7.73
N ILE A 14 3.12 4.95 -8.78
CA ILE A 14 3.06 6.11 -9.65
C ILE A 14 1.62 6.60 -9.61
N ASP A 15 1.41 7.80 -9.09
CA ASP A 15 0.11 8.47 -9.04
C ASP A 15 0.27 9.94 -9.44
N TYR A 16 -0.76 10.50 -10.06
CA TYR A 16 -0.77 11.87 -10.56
C TYR A 16 -1.96 12.63 -9.99
N GLY A 17 -1.79 13.95 -9.82
CA GLY A 17 -2.91 14.82 -9.48
C GLY A 17 -3.91 14.89 -10.62
N ILE A 18 -5.19 15.10 -10.27
CA ILE A 18 -6.27 15.28 -11.23
C ILE A 18 -6.37 16.78 -11.55
N PRO A 19 -6.29 17.22 -12.82
CA PRO A 19 -6.44 18.63 -13.17
C PRO A 19 -7.78 19.19 -12.65
N LYS A 20 -7.73 20.28 -11.89
CA LYS A 20 -8.89 20.89 -11.20
C LYS A 20 -9.59 19.97 -10.18
N GLY A 21 -8.93 18.91 -9.73
CA GLY A 21 -9.39 18.00 -8.68
C GLY A 21 -8.32 17.81 -7.60
N ASP A 22 -8.35 16.65 -6.94
CA ASP A 22 -7.42 16.35 -5.87
C ASP A 22 -6.00 16.13 -6.37
N SER A 23 -5.02 16.58 -5.56
CA SER A 23 -3.62 16.26 -5.80
C SER A 23 -3.33 14.80 -5.47
N SER A 24 -2.28 14.26 -6.09
CA SER A 24 -1.79 12.90 -5.77
C SER A 24 -1.48 12.77 -4.27
N MET A 25 -0.85 13.79 -3.69
CA MET A 25 -0.59 13.85 -2.25
C MET A 25 -1.88 13.80 -1.42
N ALA A 26 -2.89 14.60 -1.77
CA ALA A 26 -4.15 14.63 -1.03
C ALA A 26 -4.83 13.25 -1.03
N ARG A 27 -4.86 12.58 -2.19
CA ARG A 27 -5.44 11.23 -2.33
C ARG A 27 -4.63 10.18 -1.55
N THR A 28 -3.31 10.17 -1.69
CA THR A 28 -2.44 9.18 -1.03
C THR A 28 -2.31 9.35 0.49
N VAL A 29 -2.73 10.50 1.03
CA VAL A 29 -2.80 10.75 2.49
C VAL A 29 -4.20 10.51 3.04
N SER A 30 -5.23 11.07 2.39
CA SER A 30 -6.60 11.07 2.94
C SER A 30 -7.33 9.74 2.73
N LEU A 31 -7.11 9.04 1.62
CA LEU A 31 -7.82 7.80 1.32
C LEU A 31 -7.45 6.65 2.27
N PRO A 32 -6.18 6.38 2.59
CA PRO A 32 -5.83 5.36 3.58
C PRO A 32 -6.47 5.64 4.96
N LEU A 33 -6.52 6.91 5.35
CA LEU A 33 -7.17 7.34 6.60
C LEU A 33 -8.68 7.07 6.57
N ALA A 34 -9.37 7.52 5.51
CA ALA A 34 -10.81 7.33 5.34
C ALA A 34 -11.20 5.85 5.30
N ILE A 35 -10.40 5.01 4.63
CA ILE A 35 -10.58 3.56 4.60
C ILE A 35 -10.38 2.98 6.01
N GLY A 36 -9.33 3.37 6.73
CA GLY A 36 -9.10 2.93 8.12
C GLY A 36 -10.29 3.24 9.03
N VAL A 37 -10.83 4.46 8.96
CA VAL A 37 -12.04 4.87 9.70
C VAL A 37 -13.23 3.98 9.34
N LYS A 38 -13.48 3.79 8.04
CA LYS A 38 -14.57 2.92 7.55
C LYS A 38 -14.41 1.49 8.06
N LEU A 39 -13.21 0.92 8.03
CA LEU A 39 -12.95 -0.46 8.47
C LEU A 39 -13.16 -0.63 9.98
N ILE A 40 -12.81 0.38 10.79
CA ILE A 40 -13.09 0.39 12.23
C ILE A 40 -14.61 0.47 12.47
N LEU A 41 -15.29 1.42 11.84
CA LEU A 41 -16.74 1.63 12.02
C LEU A 41 -17.58 0.43 11.56
N THR A 42 -17.11 -0.29 10.54
CA THR A 42 -17.77 -1.51 10.03
C THR A 42 -17.37 -2.78 10.77
N GLY A 43 -16.53 -2.69 11.82
CA GLY A 43 -16.09 -3.82 12.61
C GLY A 43 -15.13 -4.78 11.88
N LYS A 44 -14.53 -4.36 10.77
CA LYS A 44 -13.52 -5.14 10.04
C LYS A 44 -12.14 -5.05 10.69
N ILE A 45 -11.83 -3.94 11.35
CA ILE A 45 -10.68 -3.80 12.24
C ILE A 45 -11.22 -3.73 13.67
N THR A 46 -10.91 -4.76 14.47
CA THR A 46 -11.36 -4.88 15.87
C THR A 46 -10.21 -4.78 16.87
N LEU A 47 -8.99 -4.49 16.40
CA LEU A 47 -7.82 -4.30 17.25
C LEU A 47 -8.04 -3.12 18.20
N THR A 48 -7.71 -3.32 19.47
CA THR A 48 -7.87 -2.31 20.53
C THR A 48 -6.56 -1.62 20.88
N GLY A 49 -6.62 -0.47 21.53
CA GLY A 49 -5.45 0.31 21.95
C GLY A 49 -4.91 1.23 20.85
N ILE A 50 -3.72 1.79 21.07
CA ILE A 50 -3.05 2.67 20.10
C ILE A 50 -2.30 1.81 19.10
N GLN A 51 -2.72 1.84 17.85
CA GLN A 51 -2.17 1.01 16.77
C GLN A 51 -1.53 1.90 15.68
N ILE A 52 -0.41 1.43 15.14
CA ILE A 52 0.18 1.94 13.89
C ILE A 52 -0.03 0.90 12.78
N PRO A 53 -0.05 1.28 11.49
CA PRO A 53 -0.49 0.40 10.39
C PRO A 53 0.57 -0.60 9.93
N ILE A 54 1.14 -1.36 10.87
CA ILE A 54 2.12 -2.43 10.62
C ILE A 54 1.52 -3.84 10.77
N MET A 55 0.31 -3.92 11.30
CA MET A 55 -0.42 -5.18 11.49
C MET A 55 -1.11 -5.55 10.18
N LYS A 56 -1.04 -6.82 9.80
CA LYS A 56 -1.65 -7.35 8.56
C LYS A 56 -3.13 -7.05 8.48
N GLU A 57 -3.81 -7.22 9.61
CA GLU A 57 -5.21 -6.94 9.83
C GLU A 57 -5.59 -5.48 9.53
N ILE A 58 -4.61 -4.56 9.53
CA ILE A 58 -4.78 -3.15 9.17
C ILE A 58 -4.33 -2.90 7.74
N TYR A 59 -3.08 -3.23 7.39
CA TYR A 59 -2.54 -2.80 6.09
C TYR A 59 -3.10 -3.58 4.90
N ASP A 60 -3.38 -4.89 5.04
CA ASP A 60 -3.91 -5.70 3.93
C ASP A 60 -5.27 -5.15 3.45
N PRO A 61 -6.29 -4.95 4.32
CA PRO A 61 -7.58 -4.43 3.85
C PRO A 61 -7.49 -2.99 3.35
N VAL A 62 -6.62 -2.16 3.93
CA VAL A 62 -6.42 -0.78 3.45
C VAL A 62 -5.79 -0.76 2.06
N LEU A 63 -4.72 -1.54 1.83
CA LEU A 63 -4.05 -1.62 0.52
C LEU A 63 -4.97 -2.22 -0.55
N ASN A 64 -5.73 -3.26 -0.22
CA ASN A 64 -6.70 -3.86 -1.14
C ASN A 64 -7.79 -2.87 -1.58
N GLU A 65 -8.29 -2.04 -0.66
CA GLU A 65 -9.30 -1.03 -0.98
C GLU A 65 -8.71 0.14 -1.78
N LEU A 66 -7.47 0.56 -1.50
CA LEU A 66 -6.74 1.54 -2.30
C LEU A 66 -6.50 1.06 -3.74
N GLU A 67 -6.19 -0.22 -3.93
CA GLU A 67 -5.99 -0.80 -5.25
C GLU A 67 -7.27 -0.70 -6.11
N ASN A 68 -8.45 -0.90 -5.51
CA ASN A 68 -9.74 -0.70 -6.19
C ASN A 68 -9.98 0.77 -6.61
N MET A 69 -9.29 1.72 -5.99
CA MET A 69 -9.31 3.15 -6.32
C MET A 69 -8.19 3.56 -7.30
N GLY A 70 -7.46 2.58 -7.83
CA GLY A 70 -6.34 2.77 -8.76
C GLY A 70 -5.03 3.19 -8.10
N ILE A 71 -4.95 3.21 -6.76
CA ILE A 71 -3.73 3.51 -6.02
C ILE A 71 -3.08 2.19 -5.60
N LYS A 72 -2.05 1.77 -6.34
CA LYS A 72 -1.37 0.51 -6.07
C LYS A 72 0.12 0.57 -6.29
N MET A 73 0.80 -0.34 -5.61
CA MET A 73 2.21 -0.65 -5.84
C MET A 73 2.33 -1.68 -6.95
N VAL A 74 3.36 -1.53 -7.80
CA VAL A 74 3.75 -2.53 -8.79
C VAL A 74 5.09 -3.12 -8.39
N GLU A 75 5.10 -4.44 -8.17
CA GLU A 75 6.30 -5.18 -7.81
C GLU A 75 7.06 -5.69 -9.04
N LYS A 76 8.39 -5.60 -8.99
CA LYS A 76 9.29 -6.14 -10.02
C LYS A 76 10.45 -6.87 -9.37
N ILE A 77 10.69 -8.11 -9.81
CA ILE A 77 11.83 -8.93 -9.41
C ILE A 77 12.92 -8.85 -10.49
N SER A 78 14.14 -8.52 -10.11
CA SER A 78 15.30 -8.50 -11.01
C SER A 78 16.47 -9.30 -10.42
N PRO A 79 17.30 -9.96 -11.26
CA PRO A 79 18.52 -10.59 -10.78
C PRO A 79 19.53 -9.52 -10.32
N LYS A 80 20.20 -9.76 -9.18
CA LYS A 80 21.34 -8.96 -8.75
C LYS A 80 22.52 -9.20 -9.69
N ASN A 81 22.67 -8.34 -10.69
CA ASN A 81 23.92 -8.24 -11.44
C ASN A 81 24.97 -7.62 -10.51
N SER A 82 25.93 -8.44 -10.06
CA SER A 82 27.16 -7.95 -9.45
C SER A 82 27.96 -7.22 -10.54
N HIS A 83 27.99 -5.89 -10.46
CA HIS A 83 29.09 -5.12 -11.04
C HIS A 83 30.37 -5.40 -10.26
#